data_AF-A0A7Y4UI57-F1
#
_entry.id   AF-A0A7Y4UI57-F1
#
_cell.length_a   1.000
_cell.length_b   1.000
_cell.length_c   1.000
_cell.angle_alpha   90.00
_cell.angle_beta   90.00
_cell.angle_gamma   90.00
#
_symmetry.space_group_name_H-M   'P 1'
#
loop_
_entity.id
_entity.type
_entity.pdbx_description
1 polymer ?
#
loop_
_entity_poly.entity_id
_entity_poly.type
_entity_poly.pdbx_seq_one_letter_code
_entity_poly.pdbx_strand_id
1 'polypeptide(L)'
;MKEKTQKIGFVSLGCPKNLVDSEVMMGQLQKHGYELTTDRQAADVMVVNTCGFIQSAKEESINTILEMAELKDTANLKRLVVAGCLVERYRQDLLTQLPEVDAVLGTSEIEKIIAAVDPAAVSAADAAFVASNAWMTRGLPTYLYDEAAPRVLATPKHFAYVKIAEGCDHTCAFCAIPQMRGNYRSRRAGSIVAEAEQLAAQGVKELVLISQDSTQYGLDLGLKDGLADLLTALARVEGIAWVRIMYTYPNSLSDATLRVMAAE
;
A
#
# COMPACT_ATOMS: atom_id res chain seq x y z
N MET A 1 11.40 10.49 33.54
CA MET A 1 10.88 11.10 32.31
C MET A 1 10.23 9.98 31.51
N LYS A 2 8.95 10.08 31.13
CA LYS A 2 8.41 9.17 30.10
C LYS A 2 9.19 9.47 28.82
N GLU A 3 9.80 8.46 28.19
CA GLU A 3 10.41 8.63 26.88
C GLU A 3 9.38 9.27 25.93
N LYS A 4 9.81 10.29 25.19
CA LYS A 4 8.94 11.02 24.27
C LYS A 4 8.55 10.05 23.15
N THR A 5 7.26 9.75 23.01
CA THR A 5 6.75 8.94 21.90
C THR A 5 7.09 9.60 20.58
N GLN A 6 7.77 8.87 19.70
CA GLN A 6 8.21 9.40 18.40
C GLN A 6 6.99 9.61 17.49
N LYS A 7 6.92 10.81 16.88
CA LYS A 7 5.81 11.21 16.00
C LYS A 7 6.14 10.93 14.55
N ILE A 8 5.24 10.25 13.85
CA ILE A 8 5.39 9.86 12.45
C ILE A 8 4.33 10.55 11.60
N GLY A 9 4.76 11.34 10.62
CA GLY A 9 3.90 11.92 9.60
C GLY A 9 3.92 11.09 8.32
N PHE A 10 2.80 11.09 7.59
CA PHE A 10 2.64 10.35 6.35
C PHE A 10 2.19 11.26 5.20
N VAL A 11 2.78 11.04 4.02
CA VAL A 11 2.25 11.54 2.76
C VAL A 11 2.08 10.36 1.82
N SER A 12 0.83 10.05 1.46
CA SER A 12 0.51 8.98 0.51
C SER A 12 0.17 9.58 -0.85
N LEU A 13 0.98 9.28 -1.86
CA LEU A 13 0.80 9.75 -3.22
C LEU A 13 0.37 8.63 -4.17
N GLY A 14 -0.11 9.02 -5.34
CA GLY A 14 -0.39 8.10 -6.44
C GLY A 14 -1.83 7.58 -6.45
N CYS A 15 -2.05 6.36 -5.97
CA CYS A 15 -3.30 5.64 -6.23
C CYS A 15 -3.85 4.94 -4.98
N PRO A 16 -5.13 4.51 -5.02
CA PRO A 16 -5.77 3.78 -3.92
C PRO A 16 -4.99 2.58 -3.40
N LYS A 17 -4.26 1.86 -4.27
CA LYS A 17 -3.43 0.71 -3.85
C LYS A 17 -2.30 1.16 -2.93
N ASN A 18 -1.68 2.29 -3.26
CA ASN A 18 -0.62 2.90 -2.47
C ASN A 18 -1.16 3.45 -1.14
N LEU A 19 -2.38 3.99 -1.16
CA LEU A 19 -3.06 4.41 0.07
C LEU A 19 -3.25 3.24 1.01
N VAL A 20 -3.76 2.10 0.54
CA VAL A 20 -3.91 0.88 1.36
C VAL A 20 -2.57 0.42 1.93
N ASP A 21 -1.49 0.46 1.14
CA ASP A 21 -0.14 0.14 1.63
C ASP A 21 0.30 1.10 2.76
N SER A 22 -0.01 2.40 2.63
CA SER A 22 0.23 3.39 3.69
C SER A 22 -0.60 3.12 4.94
N GLU A 23 -1.86 2.73 4.80
CA GLU A 23 -2.73 2.38 5.95
C GLU A 23 -2.21 1.16 6.72
N VAL A 24 -1.64 0.18 6.00
CA VAL A 24 -0.96 -0.97 6.63
C VAL A 24 0.31 -0.52 7.36
N MET A 25 1.15 0.32 6.74
CA MET A 25 2.33 0.88 7.41
C MET A 25 1.97 1.66 8.68
N MET A 26 0.94 2.49 8.61
CA MET A 26 0.43 3.25 9.75
C MET A 26 -0.09 2.33 10.87
N GLY A 27 -0.82 1.28 10.51
CA GLY A 27 -1.29 0.28 11.47
C GLY A 27 -0.16 -0.47 12.16
N GLN A 28 0.89 -0.84 11.43
CA GLN A 28 2.09 -1.45 12.01
C GLN A 28 2.76 -0.50 13.02
N LEU A 29 2.95 0.76 12.66
CA LEU A 29 3.54 1.76 13.53
C LEU A 29 2.70 2.00 14.80
N GLN A 30 1.40 2.19 14.65
CA GLN A 30 0.52 2.40 15.81
C GLN A 30 0.53 1.20 16.76
N LYS A 31 0.54 -0.02 16.22
CA LYS A 31 0.65 -1.27 17.00
C LYS A 31 1.97 -1.38 17.78
N HIS A 32 3.04 -0.76 17.30
CA HIS A 32 4.35 -0.71 17.97
C HIS A 32 4.55 0.53 18.85
N GLY A 33 3.49 1.31 19.10
CA GLY A 33 3.50 2.41 20.07
C GLY A 33 3.98 3.75 19.53
N TYR A 34 4.15 3.90 18.20
CA TYR A 34 4.45 5.18 17.57
C TYR A 34 3.19 6.07 17.49
N GLU A 35 3.35 7.39 17.59
CA GLU A 35 2.25 8.35 17.45
C GLU A 35 2.15 8.83 16.00
N LEU A 36 0.99 8.67 15.35
CA LEU A 36 0.74 9.23 14.02
C LEU A 36 0.33 10.70 14.14
N THR A 37 0.90 11.57 13.31
CA THR A 37 0.58 13.01 13.30
C THR A 37 0.20 13.49 11.89
N THR A 38 -0.80 14.37 11.82
CA THR A 38 -1.15 15.10 10.58
C THR A 38 -0.39 16.42 10.47
N ASP A 39 0.21 16.90 11.55
CA ASP A 39 1.09 18.06 11.55
C ASP A 39 2.51 17.64 11.16
N ARG A 40 2.91 18.05 9.94
CA ARG A 40 4.22 17.75 9.36
C ARG A 40 5.37 18.40 10.14
N GLN A 41 5.16 19.59 10.71
CA GLN A 41 6.23 20.30 11.45
C GLN A 41 6.52 19.67 12.82
N ALA A 42 5.54 18.98 13.38
CA ALA A 42 5.68 18.25 14.65
C ALA A 42 6.25 16.83 14.48
N ALA A 43 6.38 16.32 13.25
CA ALA A 43 6.84 14.96 12.99
C ALA A 43 8.35 14.81 13.29
N ASP A 44 8.72 13.75 14.02
CA ASP A 44 10.11 13.34 14.19
C ASP A 44 10.58 12.53 12.95
N VAL A 45 9.66 11.85 12.27
CA VAL A 45 9.90 11.08 11.03
C VAL A 45 8.80 11.35 10.02
N MET A 46 9.16 11.53 8.75
CA MET A 46 8.23 11.62 7.63
C MET A 46 8.35 10.36 6.76
N VAL A 47 7.21 9.76 6.42
CA VAL A 47 7.12 8.67 5.45
C VAL A 47 6.40 9.18 4.21
N VAL A 48 7.08 9.16 3.06
CA VAL A 48 6.49 9.54 1.77
C VAL A 48 6.30 8.28 0.92
N ASN A 49 5.06 7.83 0.76
CA ASN A 49 4.74 6.70 -0.09
C ASN A 49 4.44 7.17 -1.52
N THR A 50 5.28 6.77 -2.47
CA THR A 50 5.43 7.41 -3.79
C THR A 50 4.88 6.58 -4.94
N CYS A 51 4.59 7.26 -6.05
CA CYS A 51 4.17 6.64 -7.30
C CYS A 51 5.30 6.65 -8.33
N GLY A 52 5.53 5.51 -8.99
CA GLY A 52 6.60 5.33 -9.99
C GLY A 52 6.09 5.12 -11.42
N PHE A 53 4.79 5.27 -11.66
CA PHE A 53 4.16 4.83 -12.91
C PHE A 53 4.14 5.95 -13.97
N ILE A 54 3.32 6.98 -13.77
CA ILE A 54 3.11 8.08 -14.71
C ILE A 54 4.12 9.20 -14.44
N GLN A 55 4.62 9.85 -15.50
CA GLN A 55 5.66 10.88 -15.39
C GLN A 55 5.29 12.02 -14.42
N SER A 56 4.09 12.58 -14.53
CA SER A 56 3.62 13.64 -13.62
C SER A 56 3.59 13.18 -12.15
N ALA A 57 3.20 11.93 -11.89
CA ALA A 57 3.18 11.37 -10.54
C ALA A 57 4.59 11.10 -9.98
N LYS A 58 5.58 10.84 -10.85
CA LYS A 58 6.98 10.76 -10.43
C LYS A 58 7.51 12.13 -10.04
N GLU A 59 7.25 13.15 -10.86
CA GLU A 59 7.64 14.54 -10.57
C GLU A 59 7.02 15.03 -9.27
N GLU A 60 5.71 14.80 -9.07
CA GLU A 60 5.03 15.07 -7.80
C GLU A 60 5.71 14.34 -6.62
N SER A 61 6.06 13.08 -6.80
CA SER A 61 6.74 12.29 -5.77
C SER A 61 8.11 12.88 -5.41
N ILE A 62 8.93 13.25 -6.39
CA ILE A 62 10.24 13.85 -6.16
C ILE A 62 10.10 15.22 -5.48
N ASN A 63 9.22 16.08 -5.97
CA ASN A 63 8.98 17.40 -5.39
C ASN A 63 8.52 17.30 -3.93
N THR A 64 7.64 16.34 -3.63
CA THR A 64 7.17 16.10 -2.26
C THR A 64 8.29 15.59 -1.35
N ILE A 65 9.18 14.72 -1.85
CA ILE A 65 10.34 14.26 -1.07
C ILE A 65 11.22 15.46 -0.69
N LEU A 66 11.52 16.33 -1.65
CA LEU A 66 12.32 17.54 -1.43
C LEU A 66 11.64 18.50 -0.44
N GLU A 67 10.33 18.74 -0.60
CA GLU A 67 9.54 19.56 0.36
C GLU A 67 9.62 18.99 1.78
N MET A 68 9.51 17.66 1.94
CA MET A 68 9.64 17.03 3.25
C MET A 68 11.06 17.07 3.78
N ALA A 69 12.07 17.06 2.91
CA ALA A 69 13.47 17.15 3.31
C ALA A 69 13.82 18.51 3.92
N GLU A 70 13.22 19.61 3.45
CA GLU A 70 13.38 20.95 4.02
C GLU A 70 13.00 21.00 5.51
N LEU A 71 12.12 20.10 5.97
CA LEU A 71 11.72 20.00 7.39
C LEU A 71 12.85 19.52 8.31
N LYS A 72 13.92 18.93 7.76
CA LYS A 72 15.12 18.59 8.55
C LYS A 72 15.85 19.83 9.06
N ASP A 73 15.82 20.90 8.29
CA ASP A 73 16.46 22.18 8.63
C ASP A 73 15.50 23.15 9.31
N THR A 74 14.20 23.07 8.97
CA THR A 74 13.20 24.07 9.38
C THR A 74 12.27 23.61 10.50
N ALA A 75 12.26 22.32 10.85
CA ALA A 75 11.33 21.73 11.82
C ALA A 75 11.99 20.63 12.68
N ASN A 76 11.19 19.72 13.23
CA ASN A 76 11.65 18.65 14.13
C ASN A 76 12.08 17.36 13.41
N LEU A 77 12.15 17.36 12.08
CA LEU A 77 12.34 16.15 11.30
C LEU A 77 13.75 15.60 11.48
N LYS A 78 13.86 14.37 11.98
CA LYS A 78 15.14 13.68 12.16
C LYS A 78 15.39 12.64 11.08
N ARG A 79 14.31 12.15 10.44
CA ARG A 79 14.39 11.05 9.49
C ARG A 79 13.33 11.16 8.40
N LEU A 80 13.74 10.92 7.16
CA LEU A 80 12.90 10.87 5.99
C LEU A 80 12.97 9.48 5.36
N VAL A 81 11.81 8.82 5.30
CA VAL A 81 11.65 7.49 4.71
C VAL A 81 10.83 7.62 3.43
N VAL A 82 11.33 7.07 2.33
CA VAL A 82 10.61 7.05 1.05
C VAL A 82 10.18 5.62 0.75
N ALA A 83 8.91 5.41 0.41
CA ALA A 83 8.36 4.09 0.13
C ALA A 83 7.69 4.04 -1.25
N GLY A 84 7.36 2.84 -1.74
CA GLY A 84 6.40 2.64 -2.82
C GLY A 84 6.99 2.39 -4.19
N CYS A 85 6.20 2.63 -5.24
CA CYS A 85 6.53 2.21 -6.61
C CYS A 85 7.72 2.95 -7.22
N LEU A 86 7.98 4.20 -6.82
CA LEU A 86 9.14 4.94 -7.31
C LEU A 86 10.43 4.28 -6.81
N VAL A 87 10.45 3.90 -5.53
CA VAL A 87 11.58 3.20 -4.90
C VAL A 87 11.84 1.86 -5.59
N GLU A 88 10.79 1.07 -5.83
CA GLU A 88 10.95 -0.24 -6.47
C GLU A 88 11.71 -0.16 -7.80
N ARG A 89 11.46 0.90 -8.58
CA ARG A 89 12.01 1.04 -9.93
C ARG A 89 13.31 1.85 -9.99
N TYR A 90 13.44 2.87 -9.14
CA TYR A 90 14.49 3.88 -9.25
C TYR A 90 15.34 3.99 -7.98
N ARG A 91 15.42 2.92 -7.17
CA ARG A 91 16.08 3.02 -5.87
C ARG A 91 17.50 3.57 -5.94
N GLN A 92 18.33 3.06 -6.85
CA GLN A 92 19.73 3.49 -6.94
C GLN A 92 19.81 4.97 -7.29
N ASP A 93 18.98 5.44 -8.20
CA ASP A 93 18.91 6.85 -8.57
C ASP A 93 18.45 7.70 -7.39
N LEU A 94 17.41 7.28 -6.65
CA LEU A 94 16.93 7.98 -5.45
C LEU A 94 18.03 8.08 -4.39
N LEU A 95 18.73 6.99 -4.09
CA LEU A 95 19.80 6.99 -3.08
C LEU A 95 21.02 7.82 -3.50
N THR A 96 21.28 7.92 -4.81
CA THR A 96 22.43 8.67 -5.34
C THR A 96 22.10 10.16 -5.48
N GLN A 97 20.86 10.49 -5.85
CA GLN A 97 20.45 11.85 -6.19
C GLN A 97 19.75 12.60 -5.04
N LEU A 98 19.20 11.89 -4.05
CA LEU A 98 18.49 12.44 -2.89
C LEU A 98 19.16 12.00 -1.57
N PRO A 99 20.36 12.54 -1.25
CA PRO A 99 21.11 12.18 -0.04
C PRO A 99 20.37 12.50 1.27
N GLU A 100 19.36 13.37 1.22
CA GLU A 100 18.45 13.68 2.32
C GLU A 100 17.55 12.51 2.74
N VAL A 101 17.41 11.46 1.93
CA VAL A 101 16.59 10.29 2.26
C VAL A 101 17.38 9.30 3.11
N ASP A 102 16.92 9.01 4.33
CA ASP A 102 17.65 8.15 5.27
C ASP A 102 17.34 6.66 5.13
N ALA A 103 16.20 6.33 4.54
CA ALA A 103 15.79 4.96 4.26
C ALA A 103 14.78 4.92 3.11
N VAL A 104 14.81 3.81 2.38
CA VAL A 104 13.92 3.57 1.25
C VAL A 104 13.28 2.19 1.36
N LEU A 105 12.00 2.08 1.00
CA LEU A 105 11.23 0.82 1.02
C LEU A 105 10.53 0.58 -0.32
N GLY A 106 10.81 -0.56 -0.92
CA GLY A 106 10.09 -1.05 -2.09
C GLY A 106 8.67 -1.51 -1.72
N THR A 107 7.91 -1.87 -2.74
CA THR A 107 6.54 -2.39 -2.61
C THR A 107 6.46 -3.74 -1.90
N SER A 108 7.57 -4.49 -1.85
CA SER A 108 7.66 -5.74 -1.07
C SER A 108 8.19 -5.59 0.34
N GLU A 109 8.50 -4.37 0.76
CA GLU A 109 9.23 -4.10 2.00
C GLU A 109 8.38 -3.31 3.01
N ILE A 110 7.08 -3.22 2.77
CA ILE A 110 6.12 -2.45 3.58
C ILE A 110 6.17 -2.89 5.06
N GLU A 111 6.36 -4.19 5.34
CA GLU A 111 6.50 -4.71 6.71
C GLU A 111 7.78 -4.28 7.42
N LYS A 112 8.78 -3.78 6.69
CA LYS A 112 10.04 -3.26 7.23
C LYS A 112 9.93 -1.79 7.66
N ILE A 113 8.73 -1.22 7.68
CA ILE A 113 8.50 0.16 8.10
C ILE A 113 9.07 0.47 9.48
N ILE A 114 8.97 -0.44 10.46
CA ILE A 114 9.52 -0.23 11.80
C ILE A 114 11.04 -0.03 11.75
N ALA A 115 11.74 -0.90 11.02
CA ALA A 115 13.19 -0.80 10.83
C ALA A 115 13.58 0.46 10.05
N ALA A 116 12.72 0.92 9.13
CA ALA A 116 12.97 2.12 8.35
C ALA A 116 12.79 3.40 9.15
N VAL A 117 11.84 3.48 10.09
CA VAL A 117 11.62 4.67 10.92
C VAL A 117 12.51 4.72 12.17
N ASP A 118 12.84 3.55 12.74
CA ASP A 118 13.66 3.42 13.93
C ASP A 118 14.55 2.17 13.84
N PRO A 119 15.74 2.29 13.22
CA PRO A 119 16.69 1.18 13.12
C PRO A 119 17.18 0.66 14.48
N ALA A 120 17.10 1.47 15.54
CA ALA A 120 17.53 1.05 16.89
C ALA A 120 16.47 0.20 17.60
N ALA A 121 15.20 0.28 17.18
CA ALA A 121 14.10 -0.51 17.72
C ALA A 121 14.02 -1.95 17.16
N VAL A 122 14.88 -2.30 16.20
CA VAL A 122 14.86 -3.63 15.57
C VAL A 122 16.18 -4.37 15.79
N SER A 123 16.20 -5.67 15.43
CA SER A 123 17.42 -6.46 15.51
C SER A 123 18.52 -5.85 14.63
N ALA A 124 19.79 -6.04 15.00
CA ALA A 124 20.92 -5.55 14.19
C ALA A 124 20.88 -6.12 12.76
N ALA A 125 20.31 -7.32 12.57
CA ALA A 125 20.11 -7.92 11.27
C ALA A 125 19.04 -7.18 10.43
N ASP A 126 17.92 -6.77 11.03
CA ASP A 126 16.90 -5.98 10.34
C ASP A 126 17.36 -4.55 10.06
N ALA A 127 18.13 -3.95 10.98
CA ALA A 127 18.75 -2.65 10.77
C ALA A 127 19.78 -2.69 9.63
N ALA A 128 20.64 -3.71 9.62
CA ALA A 128 21.58 -3.96 8.53
C ALA A 128 20.87 -4.29 7.21
N PHE A 129 19.71 -4.96 7.26
CA PHE A 129 18.91 -5.25 6.08
C PHE A 129 18.43 -3.96 5.40
N VAL A 130 17.86 -3.02 6.15
CA VAL A 130 17.43 -1.71 5.61
C VAL A 130 18.64 -0.87 5.18
N ALA A 131 19.73 -0.88 5.95
CA ALA A 131 20.91 -0.07 5.67
C ALA A 131 21.74 -0.58 4.47
N SER A 132 21.80 -1.90 4.26
CA SER A 132 22.65 -2.51 3.23
C SER A 132 22.13 -2.33 1.81
N ASN A 133 20.86 -1.95 1.63
CA ASN A 133 20.19 -1.98 0.33
C ASN A 133 20.39 -3.33 -0.41
N ALA A 134 20.65 -4.43 0.31
CA ALA A 134 21.05 -5.73 -0.25
C ALA A 134 19.94 -6.50 -0.98
N TRP A 135 18.76 -5.89 -1.12
CA TRP A 135 17.60 -6.41 -1.84
C TRP A 135 17.79 -6.45 -3.36
N MET A 136 18.91 -5.93 -3.91
CA MET A 136 19.29 -6.00 -5.35
C MET A 136 19.27 -7.41 -5.98
N THR A 137 19.07 -8.47 -5.18
CA THR A 137 19.02 -9.87 -5.68
C THR A 137 17.65 -10.54 -5.62
N ARG A 138 16.56 -9.85 -5.26
CA ARG A 138 15.27 -10.52 -5.01
C ARG A 138 14.19 -10.24 -6.05
N GLY A 139 14.24 -11.00 -7.15
CA GLY A 139 13.07 -11.39 -7.95
C GLY A 139 12.05 -10.30 -8.29
N LEU A 140 10.82 -10.71 -8.58
CA LEU A 140 9.69 -9.78 -8.71
C LEU A 140 9.08 -9.52 -7.33
N PRO A 141 8.46 -8.34 -7.09
CA PRO A 141 7.74 -8.07 -5.85
C PRO A 141 6.66 -9.12 -5.56
N THR A 142 6.57 -9.60 -4.32
CA THR A 142 5.65 -10.68 -3.91
C THR A 142 4.71 -10.32 -2.76
N TYR A 143 4.93 -9.20 -2.08
CA TYR A 143 4.13 -8.83 -0.91
C TYR A 143 2.64 -8.67 -1.24
N LEU A 144 1.81 -9.18 -0.34
CA LEU A 144 0.36 -9.04 -0.33
C LEU A 144 -0.12 -9.26 1.09
N TYR A 145 -0.78 -8.26 1.68
CA TYR A 145 -1.28 -8.34 3.05
C TYR A 145 -2.55 -9.21 3.15
N ASP A 146 -2.87 -9.63 4.37
CA ASP A 146 -4.07 -10.39 4.72
C ASP A 146 -4.93 -9.67 5.78
N GLU A 147 -6.03 -10.27 6.20
CA GLU A 147 -6.98 -9.72 7.17
C GLU A 147 -6.39 -9.48 8.57
N ALA A 148 -5.21 -10.04 8.87
CA ALA A 148 -4.54 -9.85 10.15
C ALA A 148 -3.62 -8.61 10.14
N ALA A 149 -3.37 -8.02 8.96
CA ALA A 149 -2.57 -6.82 8.85
C ALA A 149 -3.30 -5.63 9.50
N PRO A 150 -2.68 -4.95 10.49
CA PRO A 150 -3.29 -3.79 11.11
C PRO A 150 -3.41 -2.66 10.09
N ARG A 151 -4.58 -2.02 10.00
CA ARG A 151 -4.82 -0.86 9.14
C ARG A 151 -5.31 0.33 9.96
N VAL A 152 -4.79 1.51 9.65
CA VAL A 152 -5.38 2.79 10.07
C VAL A 152 -6.01 3.42 8.85
N LEU A 153 -7.34 3.51 8.82
CA LEU A 153 -8.06 4.08 7.68
C LEU A 153 -7.77 5.58 7.53
N ALA A 154 -7.32 5.97 6.34
CA ALA A 154 -7.08 7.35 5.95
C ALA A 154 -8.15 7.88 4.99
N THR A 155 -9.22 7.10 4.76
CA THR A 155 -10.42 7.51 4.03
C THR A 155 -11.47 8.10 4.97
N PRO A 156 -12.44 8.86 4.45
CA PRO A 156 -13.68 9.17 5.16
C PRO A 156 -14.36 7.90 5.70
N LYS A 157 -14.96 7.99 6.90
CA LYS A 157 -15.52 6.84 7.65
C LYS A 157 -16.52 5.96 6.90
N HIS A 158 -17.17 6.47 5.85
CA HIS A 158 -18.23 5.76 5.16
C HIS A 158 -17.73 4.79 4.07
N PHE A 159 -16.48 4.90 3.62
CA PHE A 159 -15.93 3.97 2.63
C PHE A 159 -14.49 3.56 2.93
N ALA A 160 -14.08 2.41 2.41
CA ALA A 160 -12.70 1.96 2.46
C ALA A 160 -12.30 1.27 1.16
N TYR A 161 -11.05 1.46 0.76
CA TYR A 161 -10.46 0.66 -0.31
C TYR A 161 -10.08 -0.72 0.22
N VAL A 162 -10.33 -1.76 -0.56
CA VAL A 162 -9.95 -3.15 -0.23
C VAL A 162 -9.14 -3.71 -1.39
N LYS A 163 -7.87 -4.04 -1.11
CA LYS A 163 -6.99 -4.62 -2.13
C LYS A 163 -7.30 -6.09 -2.24
N ILE A 164 -7.89 -6.53 -3.36
CA ILE A 164 -8.29 -7.93 -3.56
C ILE A 164 -7.19 -8.77 -4.22
N ALA A 165 -6.26 -8.11 -4.91
CA ALA A 165 -5.11 -8.71 -5.58
C ALA A 165 -3.99 -7.68 -5.72
N GLU A 166 -2.77 -8.15 -6.00
CA GLU A 166 -1.59 -7.33 -6.28
C GLU A 166 -0.84 -7.87 -7.50
N GLY A 167 -0.19 -6.96 -8.24
CA GLY A 167 0.55 -7.31 -9.45
C GLY A 167 -0.34 -7.48 -10.68
N CYS A 168 0.27 -7.78 -11.83
CA CYS A 168 -0.43 -7.92 -13.11
C CYS A 168 0.39 -8.76 -14.10
N ASP A 169 -0.26 -9.69 -14.78
CA ASP A 169 0.37 -10.56 -15.79
C ASP A 169 0.14 -10.08 -17.24
N HIS A 170 -0.58 -8.97 -17.42
CA HIS A 170 -0.73 -8.37 -18.75
C HIS A 170 0.62 -7.88 -19.29
N THR A 171 0.89 -8.19 -20.56
CA THR A 171 2.09 -7.78 -21.29
C THR A 171 1.87 -6.48 -22.09
N CYS A 172 1.12 -5.53 -21.53
CA CYS A 172 0.85 -4.25 -22.18
C CYS A 172 2.16 -3.49 -22.46
N ALA A 173 2.40 -3.13 -23.72
CA ALA A 173 3.66 -2.50 -24.16
C ALA A 173 4.02 -1.19 -23.42
N PHE A 174 3.02 -0.48 -22.89
CA PHE A 174 3.18 0.78 -22.16
C PHE A 174 3.32 0.61 -20.63
N CYS A 175 3.13 -0.60 -20.10
CA CYS A 175 2.94 -0.82 -18.67
C CYS A 175 4.21 -1.33 -17.97
N ALA A 176 4.64 -0.65 -16.91
CA ALA A 176 5.76 -1.06 -16.05
C ALA A 176 5.31 -1.75 -14.75
N ILE A 177 4.02 -2.01 -14.58
CA ILE A 177 3.46 -2.59 -13.35
C ILE A 177 4.08 -3.95 -12.99
N PRO A 178 4.30 -4.90 -13.92
CA PRO A 178 4.93 -6.18 -13.57
C PRO A 178 6.30 -6.01 -12.90
N GLN A 179 7.08 -4.99 -13.30
CA GLN A 179 8.37 -4.68 -12.69
C GLN A 179 8.24 -4.04 -11.31
N MET A 180 7.16 -3.30 -11.05
CA MET A 180 6.98 -2.54 -9.81
C MET A 180 6.12 -3.25 -8.76
N ARG A 181 5.29 -4.22 -9.17
CA ARG A 181 4.32 -4.90 -8.29
C ARG A 181 4.34 -6.43 -8.48
N GLY A 182 5.13 -6.93 -9.42
CA GLY A 182 5.26 -8.36 -9.73
C GLY A 182 4.07 -8.95 -10.48
N ASN A 183 4.09 -10.29 -10.57
CA ASN A 183 3.05 -11.09 -11.21
C ASN A 183 1.71 -11.00 -10.47
N TYR A 184 0.61 -11.34 -11.13
CA TYR A 184 -0.71 -11.31 -10.51
C TYR A 184 -0.83 -12.30 -9.34
N ARG A 185 -1.35 -11.83 -8.21
CA ARG A 185 -1.58 -12.61 -7.00
C ARG A 185 -2.87 -12.17 -6.34
N SER A 186 -3.85 -13.07 -6.25
CA SER A 186 -5.10 -12.83 -5.54
C SER A 186 -4.95 -13.10 -4.05
N ARG A 187 -5.63 -12.30 -3.23
CA ARG A 187 -5.91 -12.71 -1.84
C ARG A 187 -6.93 -13.84 -1.84
N ARG A 188 -6.95 -14.62 -0.77
CA ARG A 188 -8.01 -15.62 -0.57
C ARG A 188 -9.33 -14.91 -0.29
N ALA A 189 -10.43 -15.42 -0.85
CA ALA A 189 -11.76 -14.82 -0.65
C ALA A 189 -12.12 -14.68 0.85
N GLY A 190 -11.82 -15.70 1.66
CA GLY A 190 -12.06 -15.65 3.10
C GLY A 190 -11.31 -14.51 3.81
N SER A 191 -10.08 -14.18 3.37
CA SER A 191 -9.32 -13.04 3.87
C SER A 191 -10.01 -11.71 3.55
N ILE A 192 -10.50 -11.57 2.31
CA ILE A 192 -11.16 -10.35 1.86
C ILE A 192 -12.50 -10.17 2.59
N VAL A 193 -13.27 -11.25 2.75
CA VAL A 193 -14.56 -11.23 3.47
C VAL A 193 -14.34 -10.91 4.96
N ALA A 194 -13.35 -11.52 5.61
CA ALA A 194 -13.03 -11.22 7.00
C ALA A 194 -12.64 -9.75 7.20
N GLU A 195 -11.84 -9.17 6.29
CA GLU A 195 -11.52 -7.75 6.32
C GLU A 195 -12.77 -6.89 6.08
N ALA A 196 -13.64 -7.27 5.14
CA ALA A 196 -14.90 -6.57 4.90
C ALA A 196 -15.80 -6.53 6.16
N GLU A 197 -15.89 -7.64 6.89
CA GLU A 197 -16.62 -7.71 8.17
C GLU A 197 -15.99 -6.80 9.23
N GLN A 198 -14.66 -6.79 9.35
CA GLN A 198 -13.94 -5.89 10.26
C GLN A 198 -14.17 -4.41 9.93
N LEU A 199 -14.22 -4.07 8.63
CA LEU A 199 -14.49 -2.71 8.16
C LEU A 199 -15.95 -2.32 8.42
N ALA A 200 -16.90 -3.22 8.18
CA ALA A 200 -18.31 -3.01 8.49
C ALA A 200 -18.52 -2.73 9.99
N ALA A 201 -17.83 -3.48 10.86
CA ALA A 201 -17.84 -3.27 12.31
C ALA A 201 -17.29 -1.90 12.73
N GLN A 202 -16.41 -1.30 11.92
CA GLN A 202 -15.88 0.06 12.11
C GLN A 202 -16.81 1.16 11.53
N GLY A 203 -17.93 0.76 10.93
CA GLY A 203 -18.94 1.67 10.38
C GLY A 203 -18.79 1.98 8.89
N VAL A 204 -17.86 1.33 8.19
CA VAL A 204 -17.73 1.44 6.73
C VAL A 204 -19.01 0.92 6.07
N LYS A 205 -19.49 1.64 5.06
CA LYS A 205 -20.71 1.31 4.29
C LYS A 205 -20.41 0.95 2.84
N GLU A 206 -19.34 1.48 2.27
CA GLU A 206 -18.92 1.19 0.90
C GLU A 206 -17.53 0.55 0.88
N LEU A 207 -17.44 -0.62 0.25
CA LEU A 207 -16.18 -1.24 -0.09
C LEU A 207 -15.82 -0.90 -1.53
N VAL A 208 -14.62 -0.35 -1.75
CA VAL A 208 -14.09 -0.09 -3.08
C VAL A 208 -12.99 -1.09 -3.37
N LEU A 209 -13.32 -2.13 -4.14
CA LEU A 209 -12.40 -3.20 -4.52
C LEU A 209 -11.41 -2.70 -5.56
N ILE A 210 -10.13 -2.90 -5.25
CA ILE A 210 -9.03 -2.45 -6.08
C ILE A 210 -7.99 -3.55 -6.28
N SER A 211 -7.38 -3.53 -7.47
CA SER A 211 -6.10 -4.15 -7.79
C SER A 211 -5.52 -3.44 -9.02
N GLN A 212 -4.54 -4.02 -9.69
CA GLN A 212 -4.06 -3.57 -10.99
C GLN A 212 -5.06 -3.93 -12.10
N ASP A 213 -5.67 -5.11 -11.98
CA ASP A 213 -6.79 -5.58 -12.79
C ASP A 213 -7.71 -6.44 -11.92
N SER A 214 -8.86 -5.87 -11.52
CA SER A 214 -9.78 -6.55 -10.62
C SER A 214 -10.51 -7.70 -11.29
N THR A 215 -10.58 -7.70 -12.63
CA THR A 215 -11.33 -8.72 -13.40
C THR A 215 -10.64 -10.06 -13.46
N GLN A 216 -9.33 -10.12 -13.18
CA GLN A 216 -8.56 -11.36 -13.11
C GLN A 216 -8.64 -12.06 -11.74
N TYR A 217 -9.40 -11.52 -10.79
CA TYR A 217 -9.39 -12.05 -9.43
C TYR A 217 -9.77 -13.54 -9.40
N GLY A 218 -8.89 -14.34 -8.79
CA GLY A 218 -9.04 -15.78 -8.65
C GLY A 218 -8.48 -16.63 -9.79
N LEU A 219 -8.06 -16.04 -10.93
CA LEU A 219 -7.49 -16.82 -12.04
C LEU A 219 -6.20 -17.54 -11.64
N ASP A 220 -5.33 -16.86 -10.89
CA ASP A 220 -4.09 -17.43 -10.32
C ASP A 220 -4.36 -18.53 -9.28
N LEU A 221 -5.57 -18.58 -8.74
CA LEU A 221 -6.05 -19.60 -7.80
C LEU A 221 -6.81 -20.75 -8.51
N GLY A 222 -6.90 -20.73 -9.85
CA GLY A 222 -7.64 -21.72 -10.63
C GLY A 222 -9.17 -21.55 -10.58
N LEU A 223 -9.67 -20.38 -10.16
CA LEU A 223 -11.10 -20.08 -10.13
C LEU A 223 -11.56 -19.58 -11.50
N LYS A 224 -12.70 -20.11 -11.98
CA LYS A 224 -13.24 -19.74 -13.28
C LYS A 224 -13.96 -18.38 -13.28
N ASP A 225 -14.76 -18.12 -12.25
CA ASP A 225 -15.57 -16.90 -12.10
C ASP A 225 -15.27 -16.23 -10.74
N GLY A 226 -14.00 -16.23 -10.34
CA GLY A 226 -13.58 -15.85 -8.99
C GLY A 226 -14.04 -14.46 -8.53
N LEU A 227 -14.08 -13.47 -9.43
CA LEU A 227 -14.60 -12.15 -9.11
C LEU A 227 -16.12 -12.19 -8.83
N ALA A 228 -16.90 -12.92 -9.63
CA ALA A 228 -18.33 -13.05 -9.42
C ALA A 228 -18.64 -13.75 -8.07
N ASP A 229 -17.88 -14.80 -7.75
CA ASP A 229 -17.98 -15.51 -6.47
C ASP A 229 -17.65 -14.57 -5.29
N LEU A 230 -16.59 -13.77 -5.42
CA LEU A 230 -16.21 -12.79 -4.39
C LEU A 230 -17.28 -11.73 -4.19
N LEU A 231 -17.83 -11.16 -5.26
CA LEU A 231 -18.88 -10.14 -5.17
C LEU A 231 -20.13 -10.69 -4.49
N THR A 232 -20.52 -11.91 -4.83
CA THR A 232 -21.65 -12.60 -4.20
C THR A 232 -21.41 -12.81 -2.70
N ALA A 233 -20.18 -13.14 -2.29
CA ALA A 233 -19.83 -13.27 -0.88
C ALA A 233 -19.86 -11.92 -0.16
N LEU A 234 -19.32 -10.86 -0.77
CA LEU A 234 -19.28 -9.52 -0.19
C LEU A 234 -20.65 -8.86 -0.08
N ALA A 235 -21.57 -9.12 -1.02
CA ALA A 235 -22.95 -8.65 -0.97
C ALA A 235 -23.70 -9.14 0.28
N ARG A 236 -23.24 -10.23 0.91
CA ARG A 236 -23.84 -10.82 2.11
C ARG A 236 -23.24 -10.31 3.40
N VAL A 237 -22.20 -9.48 3.35
CA VAL A 237 -21.55 -8.94 4.55
C VAL A 237 -22.48 -7.92 5.20
N GLU A 238 -22.95 -8.23 6.41
CA GLU A 238 -23.83 -7.34 7.16
C GLU A 238 -23.15 -5.99 7.43
N GLY A 239 -23.89 -4.90 7.21
CA GLY A 239 -23.42 -3.54 7.44
C GLY A 239 -22.78 -2.87 6.24
N ILE A 240 -22.39 -3.63 5.20
CA ILE A 240 -21.96 -3.11 3.90
C ILE A 240 -23.19 -2.85 3.03
N ALA A 241 -23.25 -1.67 2.42
CA ALA A 241 -24.35 -1.22 1.57
C ALA A 241 -23.94 -1.07 0.10
N TRP A 242 -22.65 -0.86 -0.18
CA TRP A 242 -22.12 -0.79 -1.54
C TRP A 242 -20.81 -1.54 -1.71
N VAL A 243 -20.70 -2.23 -2.84
CA VAL A 243 -19.45 -2.82 -3.33
C VAL A 243 -19.17 -2.20 -4.70
N ARG A 244 -18.13 -1.37 -4.79
CA ARG A 244 -17.64 -0.76 -6.02
C ARG A 244 -16.41 -1.49 -6.50
N ILE A 245 -16.32 -1.74 -7.80
CA ILE A 245 -15.14 -2.33 -8.44
C ILE A 245 -14.43 -1.25 -9.25
N MET A 246 -13.12 -1.13 -9.08
CA MET A 246 -12.28 -0.27 -9.92
C MET A 246 -11.24 -1.10 -10.67
N TYR A 247 -10.65 -0.51 -11.72
CA TYR A 247 -9.60 -1.11 -12.54
C TYR A 247 -10.06 -2.39 -13.24
N THR A 248 -11.16 -2.29 -14.00
CA THR A 248 -11.72 -3.41 -14.76
C THR A 248 -11.13 -3.46 -16.17
N TYR A 249 -10.41 -4.54 -16.49
CA TYR A 249 -9.93 -4.74 -17.85
C TYR A 249 -11.05 -5.29 -18.74
N PRO A 250 -11.38 -4.62 -19.86
CA PRO A 250 -12.60 -4.92 -20.62
C PRO A 250 -12.61 -6.35 -21.20
N ASN A 251 -11.45 -6.90 -21.55
CA ASN A 251 -11.37 -8.23 -22.17
C ASN A 251 -11.49 -9.38 -21.16
N SER A 252 -11.42 -9.08 -19.86
CA SER A 252 -11.41 -10.07 -18.78
C SER A 252 -12.68 -10.02 -17.93
N LEU A 253 -13.61 -9.11 -18.24
CA LEU A 253 -14.90 -9.00 -17.56
C LEU A 253 -15.86 -10.11 -18.05
N SER A 254 -16.26 -11.01 -17.16
CA SER A 254 -17.13 -12.15 -17.50
C SER A 254 -18.62 -11.84 -17.40
N ASP A 255 -19.44 -12.53 -18.19
CA ASP A 255 -20.91 -12.49 -18.08
C ASP A 255 -21.41 -12.91 -16.70
N ALA A 256 -20.69 -13.77 -15.98
CA ALA A 256 -21.02 -14.11 -14.59
C ALA A 256 -20.85 -12.90 -13.68
N THR A 257 -19.74 -12.16 -13.82
CA THR A 257 -19.50 -10.92 -13.07
C THR A 257 -20.59 -9.89 -13.35
N LEU A 258 -20.92 -9.67 -14.64
CA LEU A 258 -21.99 -8.75 -15.05
C LEU A 258 -23.35 -9.12 -14.46
N ARG A 259 -23.67 -10.42 -14.41
CA ARG A 259 -24.93 -10.90 -13.81
C ARG A 259 -24.99 -10.63 -12.31
N VAL A 260 -23.90 -10.88 -11.58
CA VAL A 260 -23.83 -10.56 -10.14
C VAL A 260 -23.98 -9.07 -9.91
N MET A 261 -23.27 -8.23 -10.67
CA MET A 261 -23.38 -6.76 -10.57
C MET A 261 -24.79 -6.21 -10.85
N ALA A 262 -25.61 -6.96 -11.60
CA ALA A 262 -26.99 -6.56 -11.92
C ALA A 262 -28.02 -7.09 -10.91
N ALA A 263 -27.67 -8.13 -10.14
CA ALA A 263 -28.60 -8.88 -9.31
C ALA A 263 -28.49 -8.56 -7.82
N GLU A 264 -27.28 -8.26 -7.35
CA GLU A 264 -26.94 -7.94 -5.96
C GLU A 264 -26.68 -6.43 -5.79
#